data_AF-A0A263DCL2-F1
#
_entry.id   AF-A0A263DCL2-F1
#
_cell.length_a   1.000
_cell.length_b   1.000
_cell.length_c   1.000
_cell.angle_alpha   90.00
_cell.angle_beta   90.00
_cell.angle_gamma   90.00
#
_symmetry.space_group_name_H-M   'P 1'
#
loop_
_entity.id
_entity.type
_entity.pdbx_description
1 polymer ?
#
loop_
_entity_poly.entity_id
_entity_poly.type
_entity_poly.pdbx_seq_one_letter_code
_entity_poly.pdbx_strand_id
1 'polypeptide(L)'
;MFWGPGFALTGALLELVAGGPVHTIAWVLVGLTLLVVLSLWVYSRRRFLSVRLTPTHLWQGRESLAVSRIAEVDDVGSPIGVPVLGGGWSAPRKYEELPLRLDDGSVVLAWARDGVALREALRGVVAGT
;
A
#
# COMPACT_ATOMS: atom_id res chain seq x y z
N MET A 1 -15.92 -3.25 -5.28
CA MET A 1 -15.43 -4.48 -4.59
C MET A 1 -16.48 -5.60 -4.53
N PHE A 2 -17.62 -5.48 -5.23
CA PHE A 2 -18.72 -6.47 -5.20
C PHE A 2 -18.71 -7.46 -6.37
N TRP A 3 -17.73 -7.36 -7.29
CA TRP A 3 -17.70 -8.17 -8.51
C TRP A 3 -17.49 -9.67 -8.25
N GLY A 4 -16.64 -10.06 -7.29
CA GLY A 4 -16.41 -11.47 -6.96
C GLY A 4 -17.66 -12.16 -6.39
N PRO A 5 -18.23 -11.64 -5.28
CA PRO A 5 -19.48 -12.16 -4.74
C PRO A 5 -20.64 -12.08 -5.74
N GLY A 6 -20.72 -10.98 -6.51
CA GLY A 6 -21.76 -10.78 -7.52
C GLY A 6 -21.66 -11.74 -8.71
N PHE A 7 -20.45 -12.12 -9.13
CA PHE A 7 -20.25 -13.09 -10.20
C PHE A 7 -20.65 -14.50 -9.76
N ALA A 8 -20.27 -14.91 -8.54
CA ALA A 8 -20.67 -16.19 -7.98
C ALA A 8 -22.19 -16.29 -7.77
N LEU A 9 -22.82 -15.22 -7.27
CA LEU A 9 -24.29 -15.13 -7.13
C LEU A 9 -25.00 -15.18 -8.48
N THR A 10 -24.52 -14.42 -9.48
CA THR A 10 -25.11 -14.42 -10.84
C THR A 10 -25.01 -15.79 -11.50
N GLY A 11 -23.86 -16.47 -11.37
CA GLY A 11 -23.67 -17.82 -11.90
C GLY A 11 -24.62 -18.85 -11.29
N ALA A 12 -24.77 -18.83 -9.96
CA ALA A 12 -25.71 -19.70 -9.26
C ALA A 12 -27.18 -19.41 -9.63
N LEU A 13 -27.54 -18.13 -9.80
CA LEU A 13 -28.89 -17.73 -10.22
C LEU A 13 -29.21 -18.18 -11.65
N LEU A 14 -28.23 -18.10 -12.57
CA LEU A 14 -28.38 -18.53 -13.96
C LEU A 14 -28.55 -20.04 -14.08
N GLU A 15 -27.84 -20.84 -13.27
CA GLU A 15 -28.06 -22.30 -13.22
C GLU A 15 -29.46 -22.66 -12.69
N LEU A 16 -29.96 -21.91 -11.70
CA LEU A 16 -31.31 -22.07 -11.16
C LEU A 16 -32.40 -21.76 -12.19
N VAL A 17 -32.19 -20.75 -13.03
CA VAL A 17 -33.11 -20.36 -14.12
C VAL A 17 -33.01 -21.32 -15.31
N ALA A 18 -31.84 -21.92 -15.56
CA ALA A 18 -31.61 -22.84 -16.68
C ALA A 18 -32.13 -24.28 -16.46
N GLY A 19 -32.55 -24.63 -15.23
CA GLY A 19 -33.27 -25.88 -14.94
C GLY A 19 -32.43 -27.17 -14.93
N GLY A 20 -31.09 -27.07 -14.90
CA GLY A 20 -30.17 -28.21 -14.77
C GLY A 20 -29.87 -28.60 -13.31
N PRO A 21 -29.12 -29.69 -13.06
CA PRO A 21 -28.62 -30.00 -11.72
C PRO A 21 -27.75 -28.85 -11.22
N VAL A 22 -28.10 -28.24 -10.08
CA VAL A 22 -27.34 -27.12 -9.50
C VAL A 22 -25.99 -27.68 -9.02
N HIS A 23 -24.88 -27.24 -9.63
CA HIS A 23 -23.54 -27.71 -9.28
C HIS A 23 -23.01 -26.93 -8.08
N THR A 24 -23.75 -26.98 -6.97
CA THR A 24 -23.52 -26.19 -5.75
C THR A 24 -22.08 -26.31 -5.23
N ILE A 25 -21.49 -27.51 -5.28
CA ILE A 25 -20.11 -27.75 -4.84
C ILE A 25 -19.11 -27.01 -5.75
N ALA A 26 -19.33 -26.99 -7.07
CA ALA A 26 -18.45 -26.29 -8.01
C ALA A 26 -18.47 -24.77 -7.74
N TRP A 27 -19.65 -24.18 -7.53
CA TRP A 27 -19.77 -22.75 -7.21
C TRP A 27 -19.17 -22.39 -5.85
N VAL A 28 -19.31 -23.26 -4.84
CA VAL A 28 -18.65 -23.08 -3.55
C VAL A 28 -17.12 -23.11 -3.71
N LEU A 29 -16.57 -24.04 -4.48
CA LEU A 29 -15.13 -24.11 -4.75
C LEU A 29 -14.61 -22.89 -5.52
N VAL A 30 -15.35 -22.41 -6.51
CA VAL A 30 -15.04 -21.18 -7.25
C VAL A 30 -15.05 -19.97 -6.31
N GLY A 31 -16.10 -19.82 -5.49
CA GLY A 31 -16.22 -18.74 -4.52
C GLY A 31 -15.09 -18.76 -3.49
N LEU A 32 -14.73 -19.94 -2.97
CA LEU A 32 -13.63 -20.12 -2.04
C LEU A 32 -12.27 -19.77 -2.67
N THR A 33 -12.04 -20.20 -3.92
CA THR A 33 -10.81 -19.89 -4.66
C THR A 33 -10.66 -18.38 -4.87
N LEU A 34 -11.73 -17.71 -5.30
CA LEU A 34 -11.75 -16.26 -5.46
C LEU A 34 -11.51 -15.54 -4.12
N LEU A 35 -12.13 -16.02 -3.03
CA LEU A 35 -11.92 -15.49 -1.69
C LEU A 35 -10.45 -15.58 -1.29
N VAL A 36 -9.80 -16.73 -1.49
CA VAL A 36 -8.39 -16.94 -1.13
C VAL A 36 -7.48 -16.01 -1.94
N VAL A 37 -7.66 -15.94 -3.26
CA VAL A 37 -6.86 -15.08 -4.14
C VAL A 37 -7.01 -13.60 -3.77
N LEU A 38 -8.25 -13.14 -3.55
CA LEU A 38 -8.51 -11.76 -3.14
C LEU A 38 -7.95 -11.47 -1.74
N SER A 39 -8.06 -12.41 -0.81
CA SER A 39 -7.51 -12.27 0.54
C SER A 39 -5.99 -12.15 0.50
N LEU A 40 -5.30 -12.97 -0.30
CA LEU A 40 -3.86 -12.88 -0.49
C LEU A 40 -3.46 -11.55 -1.13
N TRP A 41 -4.22 -11.08 -2.12
CA TRP A 41 -3.99 -9.78 -2.76
C TRP A 41 -4.14 -8.61 -1.78
N VAL A 42 -5.23 -8.61 -1.00
CA VAL A 42 -5.49 -7.57 0.01
C VAL A 42 -4.44 -7.62 1.11
N TYR A 43 -4.08 -8.80 1.58
CA TYR A 43 -3.02 -8.98 2.59
C TYR A 43 -1.69 -8.44 2.08
N SER A 44 -1.29 -8.82 0.87
CA SER A 44 -0.07 -8.33 0.22
C SER A 44 -0.09 -6.80 0.13
N ARG A 45 -1.16 -6.20 -0.41
CA ARG A 45 -1.30 -4.75 -0.48
C ARG A 45 -1.22 -4.08 0.90
N ARG A 46 -1.93 -4.60 1.91
CA ARG A 46 -1.92 -4.02 3.26
C ARG A 46 -0.55 -4.12 3.93
N ARG A 47 0.17 -5.22 3.70
CA ARG A 47 1.47 -5.46 4.32
C ARG A 47 2.60 -4.66 3.66
N PHE A 48 2.60 -4.56 2.34
CA PHE A 48 3.66 -3.86 1.60
C PHE A 48 3.38 -2.37 1.43
N LEU A 49 2.11 -1.93 1.43
CA LEU A 49 1.73 -0.52 1.29
C LEU A 49 1.42 0.16 2.63
N SER A 50 2.05 -0.30 3.71
CA SER A 50 1.88 0.28 5.05
C SER A 50 2.87 1.41 5.27
N VAL A 51 2.37 2.58 5.68
CA VAL A 51 3.19 3.71 6.15
C VAL A 51 2.86 3.97 7.61
N ARG A 52 3.87 3.95 8.47
CA ARG A 52 3.69 4.22 9.90
C ARG A 52 4.80 5.15 10.37
N LEU A 53 4.42 6.35 10.77
CA LEU A 53 5.32 7.28 11.44
C LEU A 53 5.20 7.08 12.96
N THR A 54 6.34 6.96 13.62
CA THR A 54 6.48 6.98 15.08
C THR A 54 7.46 8.09 15.45
N PRO A 55 7.53 8.52 16.72
CA PRO A 55 8.45 9.59 17.13
C PRO A 55 9.93 9.29 16.82
N THR A 56 10.31 8.01 16.69
CA THR A 56 11.70 7.61 16.46
C THR A 56 11.96 7.05 15.08
N HIS A 57 10.95 6.46 14.42
CA HIS A 57 11.12 5.78 13.12
C HIS A 57 9.95 6.04 12.17
N LEU A 58 10.27 6.25 10.90
CA LEU A 58 9.37 6.17 9.76
C LEU A 58 9.45 4.77 9.15
N TRP A 59 8.34 4.05 9.14
CA TRP A 59 8.21 2.72 8.54
C TRP A 59 7.47 2.80 7.21
N GLN A 60 8.05 2.23 6.16
CA GLN A 60 7.45 2.10 4.83
C GLN A 60 7.56 0.66 4.33
N GLY A 61 6.43 -0.02 4.29
CA GLY A 61 6.35 -1.45 4.01
C GLY A 61 7.14 -2.26 5.04
N ARG A 62 8.32 -2.75 4.62
CA ARG A 62 9.25 -3.54 5.47
C ARG A 62 10.50 -2.77 5.87
N GLU A 63 10.68 -1.56 5.36
CA GLU A 63 11.86 -0.74 5.59
C GLU A 63 11.58 0.30 6.68
N SER A 64 12.56 0.53 7.54
CA SER A 64 12.49 1.49 8.63
C SER A 64 13.61 2.52 8.50
N LEU A 65 13.26 3.80 8.57
CA LEU A 65 14.18 4.92 8.60
C LEU A 65 14.08 5.62 9.96
N ALA A 66 15.20 5.83 10.64
CA ALA A 66 15.22 6.59 11.89
C ALA A 66 14.91 8.07 11.61
N VAL A 67 14.01 8.68 12.39
CA VAL A 67 13.62 10.08 12.20
C VAL A 67 14.79 11.03 12.47
N SER A 68 15.70 10.66 13.38
CA SER A 68 16.92 11.43 13.65
C SER A 68 17.85 11.56 12.45
N ARG A 69 17.73 10.69 11.44
CA ARG A 69 18.50 10.80 10.20
C ARG A 69 17.87 11.74 9.19
N ILE A 70 16.64 12.21 9.41
CA ILE A 70 15.95 13.08 8.48
C ILE A 70 16.41 14.51 8.75
N ALA A 71 17.24 15.06 7.86
CA ALA A 71 17.74 16.42 7.97
C ALA A 71 16.75 17.43 7.40
N GLU A 72 16.08 17.09 6.29
CA GLU A 72 15.16 18.01 5.62
C GLU A 72 14.01 17.27 4.95
N VAL A 73 12.82 17.86 5.07
CA VAL A 73 11.55 17.33 4.53
C VAL A 73 11.03 18.20 3.38
N ASP A 74 11.48 19.45 3.31
CA ASP A 74 11.03 20.45 2.35
C ASP A 74 12.10 20.75 1.31
N ASP A 75 11.66 21.11 0.11
CA ASP A 75 12.50 21.70 -0.95
C ASP A 75 13.73 20.87 -1.37
N VAL A 76 13.69 19.55 -1.15
CA VAL A 76 14.74 18.59 -1.55
C VAL A 76 14.82 18.43 -3.09
N GLY A 77 13.93 19.09 -3.84
CA GLY A 77 13.74 18.92 -5.28
C GLY A 77 13.10 17.56 -5.61
N SER A 78 12.86 17.29 -6.90
CA SER A 78 12.36 15.98 -7.38
C SER A 78 13.51 15.21 -8.05
N PRO A 79 14.47 14.66 -7.30
CA PRO A 79 15.60 13.98 -7.89
C PRO A 79 15.17 12.67 -8.57
N ILE A 80 15.61 12.49 -9.81
CA ILE A 80 15.28 11.32 -10.64
C ILE A 80 16.22 10.17 -10.29
N GLY A 81 15.69 8.96 -10.12
CA GLY A 81 16.51 7.75 -9.92
C GLY A 81 17.01 7.54 -8.49
N VAL A 82 16.39 8.19 -7.52
CA VAL A 82 16.72 8.07 -6.09
C VAL A 82 16.08 6.82 -5.50
N PRO A 83 16.75 6.11 -4.55
CA PRO A 83 16.17 4.96 -3.87
C PRO A 83 14.83 5.31 -3.19
N VAL A 84 13.82 4.49 -3.47
CA VAL A 84 12.50 4.60 -2.86
C VAL A 84 12.43 3.73 -1.62
N LEU A 85 12.04 4.32 -0.49
CA LEU A 85 11.83 3.60 0.77
C LEU A 85 10.79 2.50 0.59
N GLY A 86 11.04 1.32 1.15
CA GLY A 86 10.21 0.13 0.98
C GLY A 86 10.67 -0.80 -0.15
N GLY A 87 11.86 -0.58 -0.72
CA GLY A 87 12.53 -1.50 -1.66
C GLY A 87 12.01 -1.48 -3.10
N GLY A 88 11.23 -0.46 -3.47
CA GLY A 88 10.71 -0.26 -4.84
C GLY A 88 11.66 0.57 -5.72
N TRP A 89 11.44 0.51 -7.03
CA TRP A 89 12.08 1.43 -8.00
C TRP A 89 11.32 2.76 -8.15
N SER A 90 10.05 2.78 -7.78
CA SER A 90 9.16 3.94 -7.85
C SER A 90 8.11 3.85 -6.75
N ALA A 91 7.47 4.98 -6.41
CA ALA A 91 6.40 4.93 -5.44
C ALA A 91 5.21 4.11 -5.97
N PRO A 92 4.48 3.42 -5.07
CA PRO A 92 3.33 2.65 -5.48
C PRO A 92 2.28 3.51 -6.17
N ARG A 93 1.63 2.96 -7.21
CA ARG A 93 0.58 3.67 -7.95
C ARG A 93 -0.53 4.18 -7.01
N LYS A 94 -0.88 5.47 -7.14
CA LYS A 94 -1.83 6.25 -6.31
C LYS A 94 -1.28 6.70 -4.94
N TYR A 95 0.02 6.61 -4.72
CA TYR A 95 0.69 7.21 -3.57
C TYR A 95 1.51 8.40 -4.07
N GLU A 96 1.60 9.42 -3.23
CA GLU A 96 2.38 10.62 -3.50
C GLU A 96 3.80 10.41 -3.00
N GLU A 97 4.76 10.90 -3.78
CA GLU A 97 6.18 10.82 -3.48
C GLU A 97 6.60 12.04 -2.65
N LEU A 98 7.41 11.80 -1.63
CA LEU A 98 7.94 12.81 -0.73
C LEU A 98 9.47 12.62 -0.63
N PRO A 99 10.26 13.43 -1.35
CA PRO A 99 11.70 13.39 -1.25
C PRO A 99 12.15 13.88 0.13
N LEU A 100 13.03 13.12 0.78
CA LEU A 100 13.59 13.42 2.09
C LEU A 100 15.11 13.47 1.99
N ARG A 101 15.73 14.50 2.55
CA ARG A 101 17.19 14.59 2.68
C ARG A 101 17.61 14.02 4.03
N LEU A 102 18.58 13.13 4.00
CA LEU A 102 19.15 12.54 5.20
C LEU A 102 20.32 13.39 5.74
N ASP A 103 20.70 13.11 6.98
CA ASP A 103 21.83 13.72 7.70
C ASP A 103 23.19 13.49 7.04
N ASP A 104 23.34 12.37 6.34
CA ASP A 104 24.50 12.06 5.50
C ASP A 104 24.50 12.79 4.14
N GLY A 105 23.49 13.62 3.87
CA GLY A 105 23.31 14.37 2.63
C GLY A 105 22.73 13.54 1.48
N SER A 106 22.46 12.25 1.68
CA SER A 106 21.76 11.43 0.69
C SER A 106 20.28 11.82 0.61
N VAL A 107 19.67 11.60 -0.55
CA VAL A 107 18.22 11.77 -0.73
C VAL A 107 17.58 10.40 -0.81
N VAL A 108 16.41 10.25 -0.20
CA VAL A 108 15.57 9.06 -0.29
C VAL A 108 14.15 9.48 -0.59
N LEU A 109 13.43 8.66 -1.36
CA LEU A 109 12.04 8.94 -1.71
C LEU A 109 11.11 8.20 -0.76
N ALA A 110 10.44 8.94 0.12
CA ALA A 110 9.31 8.42 0.88
C ALA A 110 8.03 8.47 0.05
N TRP A 111 7.02 7.71 0.46
CA TRP A 111 5.70 7.76 -0.14
C TRP A 111 4.61 7.64 0.91
N ALA A 112 3.47 8.26 0.64
CA ALA A 112 2.26 8.14 1.45
C ALA A 112 1.02 8.25 0.58
N ARG A 113 -0.10 7.72 1.08
CA ARG A 113 -1.39 7.89 0.41
C ARG A 113 -1.84 9.36 0.43
N ASP A 114 -1.43 10.06 1.47
CA ASP A 114 -1.59 11.50 1.66
C ASP A 114 -0.19 12.07 1.93
N GLY A 115 0.46 12.61 0.90
CA GLY A 115 1.82 13.12 0.98
C GLY A 115 1.91 14.40 1.80
N VAL A 116 0.84 15.20 1.81
CA VAL A 116 0.74 16.43 2.59
C VAL A 116 0.68 16.11 4.07
N ALA A 117 -0.21 15.20 4.49
CA ALA A 117 -0.32 14.79 5.89
C ALA A 117 0.98 14.14 6.41
N LEU A 118 1.67 13.35 5.58
CA LEU A 118 2.97 12.79 5.96
C LEU A 118 4.02 13.89 6.15
N ARG A 119 4.09 14.87 5.24
CA ARG A 119 5.02 16.01 5.33
C ARG A 119 4.80 16.81 6.61
N GLU A 120 3.55 17.16 6.91
CA GLU A 120 3.20 17.90 8.12
C GLU A 120 3.55 17.12 9.39
N ALA A 121 3.24 15.83 9.44
CA ALA A 121 3.58 14.98 10.58
C ALA A 121 5.10 14.85 10.77
N LEU A 122 5.86 14.70 9.68
CA LEU A 122 7.32 14.65 9.74
C LEU A 122 7.92 15.97 10.23
N ARG A 123 7.44 17.12 9.76
CA ARG A 123 7.86 18.44 10.29
C ARG A 123 7.63 18.52 11.79
N GLY A 124 6.47 18.07 12.27
CA GLY A 124 6.13 18.08 13.69
C GLY A 124 7.08 17.23 14.55
N VAL A 125 7.54 16.10 14.03
CA VAL A 125 8.47 15.23 14.76
C VAL A 125 9.91 15.74 14.67
N VAL A 126 10.37 16.16 13.49
CA VAL A 126 11.75 16.65 13.28
C VAL A 126 12.01 17.95 14.03
N ALA A 127 11.04 18.88 14.06
CA ALA A 127 11.16 20.12 14.82
C ALA A 127 11.12 19.92 16.35
N GLY A 128 10.68 18.74 16.82
CA GLY A 128 10.60 18.40 18.24
C GLY A 128 11.83 17.64 18.78
N THR A 129 12.78 17.28 17.91
CA THR A 129 14.07 16.64 18.24
C THR A 129 15.19 17.67 18.31
#